data_AF-A0A959RU51-F1
#
_entry.id   AF-A0A959RU51-F1
#
_cell.length_a   1.000
_cell.length_b   1.000
_cell.length_c   1.000
_cell.angle_alpha   90.00
_cell.angle_beta   90.00
_cell.angle_gamma   90.00
#
_symmetry.space_group_name_H-M   'P 1'
#
loop_
_entity.id
_entity.type
_entity.pdbx_description
1 polymer ?
#
loop_
_entity_poly.entity_id
_entity_poly.type
_entity_poly.pdbx_seq_one_letter_code
_entity_poly.pdbx_strand_id
1 'polypeptide(L)' 'TNKDYPSQGVYLNSELFDSGILRNDKQSMLRFSLSKNFSLANSFIVLSLSYLMNNNKSNSYWYNYNSNQLNLNFDYQF' A
#
# COMPACT_ATOMS: atom_id res chain seq x y z
N THR A 1 5.91 32.08 -18.79
CA THR A 1 6.83 31.01 -18.35
C THR A 1 6.18 30.30 -17.18
N ASN A 2 5.23 29.41 -17.47
CA ASN A 2 4.59 28.60 -16.43
C ASN A 2 5.39 27.30 -16.30
N LYS A 3 6.15 27.18 -15.23
CA LYS A 3 6.73 25.91 -14.78
C LYS A 3 5.83 25.43 -13.64
N ASP A 4 4.87 24.58 -13.97
CA ASP A 4 4.04 23.91 -12.97
C ASP A 4 4.87 22.79 -12.35
N TYR A 5 5.06 22.87 -11.03
CA TYR A 5 5.87 21.94 -10.24
C TYR A 5 5.20 20.55 -10.19
N PRO A 6 5.98 19.45 -10.26
CA PRO A 6 5.40 18.12 -10.14
C PRO A 6 4.76 17.95 -8.76
N SER A 7 3.52 17.44 -8.77
CA SER A 7 2.63 17.16 -7.64
C SER A 7 3.14 16.10 -6.65
N GLN A 8 4.45 15.86 -6.59
CA GLN A 8 5.05 14.83 -5.77
C GLN A 8 5.96 15.52 -4.77
N GLY A 9 5.52 15.58 -3.50
CA GLY A 9 6.26 16.26 -2.44
C GLY A 9 7.56 15.54 -2.10
N VAL A 10 8.55 15.76 -2.93
CA VAL A 10 9.92 15.48 -2.57
C VAL A 10 10.34 16.69 -1.73
N TYR A 11 10.66 16.45 -0.45
CA TYR A 11 11.31 17.35 0.51
C TYR A 11 10.43 18.33 1.32
N LEU A 12 10.75 18.40 2.62
CA LEU A 12 10.18 19.34 3.61
C LEU A 12 10.84 20.74 3.54
N ASN A 13 11.95 20.87 2.83
CA ASN A 13 12.69 22.12 2.64
C ASN A 13 13.10 22.22 1.16
N SER A 14 12.77 23.35 0.52
CA SER A 14 13.11 23.64 -0.88
C SER A 14 14.62 23.69 -1.15
N GLU A 15 15.43 23.89 -0.12
CA GLU A 15 16.90 23.90 -0.22
C GLU A 15 17.51 22.51 -0.42
N LEU A 16 16.76 21.44 -0.11
CA LEU A 16 17.17 20.05 -0.29
C LEU A 16 16.62 19.43 -1.58
N PHE A 17 15.88 20.21 -2.37
CA PHE A 17 15.31 19.76 -3.65
C PHE A 17 16.38 19.73 -4.73
N ASP A 18 16.91 18.54 -4.98
CA ASP A 18 17.82 18.28 -6.10
C ASP A 18 17.03 17.76 -7.31
N SER A 19 16.76 18.66 -8.26
CA SER A 19 16.04 18.35 -9.51
C SER A 19 16.79 17.38 -10.44
N GLY A 20 18.06 17.06 -10.14
CA GLY A 20 18.85 16.09 -10.90
C GLY A 20 18.66 14.63 -10.50
N ILE A 21 17.99 14.36 -9.37
CA ILE A 21 17.83 13.01 -8.83
C ILE A 21 16.41 12.50 -9.09
N LEU A 22 16.30 11.46 -9.93
CA LEU A 22 15.03 10.76 -10.16
C LEU A 22 14.57 10.01 -8.90
N ARG A 23 13.25 9.88 -8.74
CA ARG A 23 12.67 9.08 -7.66
C ARG A 23 13.10 7.61 -7.81
N ASN A 24 13.58 7.02 -6.72
CA ASN A 24 13.98 5.62 -6.66
C ASN A 24 13.26 4.94 -5.50
N ASP A 25 12.42 3.98 -5.83
CA ASP A 25 11.56 3.27 -4.87
C ASP A 25 11.99 1.80 -4.78
N LYS A 26 12.21 1.31 -3.56
CA LYS A 26 12.41 -0.11 -3.28
C LYS A 26 11.30 -0.59 -2.35
N GLN A 27 10.36 -1.34 -2.92
CA GLN A 27 9.21 -1.88 -2.20
C GLN A 27 9.43 -3.35 -1.81
N SER A 28 9.00 -3.71 -0.61
CA SER A 28 8.87 -5.09 -0.15
C SER A 28 7.50 -5.28 0.49
N MET A 29 6.81 -6.34 0.09
CA MET A 29 5.49 -6.70 0.62
C MET A 29 5.52 -8.14 1.11
N LEU A 30 4.94 -8.34 2.30
CA LEU A 30 4.71 -9.65 2.86
C LEU A 30 3.25 -9.76 3.28
N ARG A 31 2.56 -10.80 2.80
CA ARG A 31 1.13 -11.01 3.04
C ARG A 31 0.89 -12.40 3.62
N PHE A 32 0.15 -12.46 4.72
CA PHE A 32 -0.44 -13.67 5.25
C PHE A 32 -1.95 -13.60 5.08
N SER A 33 -2.55 -14.69 4.61
CA SER A 33 -4.00 -14.78 4.45
C SER A 33 -4.48 -16.13 4.96
N LEU A 34 -5.56 -16.11 5.75
CA LEU A 34 -6.30 -17.27 6.19
C LEU A 34 -7.75 -17.11 5.74
N SER A 35 -8.31 -18.13 5.13
CA SER A 35 -9.71 -18.12 4.69
C SER A 35 -10.39 -19.41 5.12
N LYS A 36 -11.67 -19.29 5.51
CA LYS A 36 -12.52 -20.42 5.84
C LYS A 36 -13.85 -20.28 5.11
N ASN A 37 -14.18 -21.33 4.37
CA ASN A 37 -15.44 -21.46 3.64
C ASN A 37 -16.43 -22.25 4.51
N PHE A 38 -17.66 -21.76 4.56
CA PHE A 38 -18.79 -22.42 5.19
C PHE A 38 -19.85 -22.69 4.11
N SER A 39 -20.05 -23.96 3.79
CA SER A 39 -21.10 -24.38 2.87
C SER A 39 -22.44 -24.39 3.61
N LEU A 40 -23.45 -23.76 3.00
CA LEU A 40 -24.86 -23.90 3.32
C LEU A 40 -25.56 -24.64 2.18
N ALA A 41 -26.82 -25.05 2.37
CA ALA A 41 -27.53 -25.91 1.42
C ALA A 41 -27.46 -25.42 -0.05
N ASN A 42 -27.68 -24.13 -0.29
CA ASN A 42 -27.66 -23.50 -1.62
C ASN A 42 -26.74 -22.26 -1.66
N SER A 43 -25.88 -22.06 -0.65
CA SER A 43 -25.08 -20.84 -0.55
C SER A 43 -23.75 -21.13 0.14
N PHE A 44 -22.83 -20.18 0.09
CA PHE A 44 -21.61 -20.26 0.88
C PHE A 44 -21.22 -18.92 1.48
N ILE A 45 -20.63 -19.01 2.68
CA ILE A 45 -20.02 -17.89 3.38
C ILE A 45 -18.51 -18.10 3.34
N VAL A 46 -17.77 -17.04 3.01
CA VAL A 46 -16.31 -17.02 3.13
C VAL A 46 -15.94 -15.99 4.19
N LEU A 47 -15.22 -16.44 5.21
CA LEU A 47 -14.59 -15.56 6.18
C LEU A 47 -13.08 -15.55 5.92
N SER A 48 -12.53 -14.39 5.60
CA SER A 48 -11.10 -14.23 5.31
C SER A 48 -10.45 -13.22 6.22
N LEU A 49 -9.31 -13.57 6.79
CA LEU A 49 -8.42 -12.68 7.53
C LEU A 49 -7.13 -12.53 6.72
N SER A 50 -6.71 -11.30 6.44
CA SER A 50 -5.41 -11.04 5.80
C SER A 50 -4.62 -9.99 6.55
N TYR A 51 -3.33 -10.23 6.70
CA TYR A 51 -2.36 -9.29 7.23
C TYR A 51 -1.33 -8.97 6.15
N LEU A 52 -1.10 -7.69 5.90
CA LEU A 52 -0.15 -7.18 4.91
C LEU A 52 0.86 -6.27 5.61
N MET A 53 2.13 -6.59 5.47
CA MET A 53 3.25 -5.70 5.78
C MET A 53 3.76 -5.13 4.47
N ASN A 54 3.83 -3.81 4.36
CA ASN A 54 4.38 -3.11 3.21
C ASN A 54 5.46 -2.14 3.69
N ASN A 55 6.65 -2.27 3.13
CA ASN A 55 7.79 -1.40 3.37
C ASN A 55 8.21 -0.79 2.04
N ASN A 56 8.13 0.52 1.92
CA ASN A 56 8.63 1.24 0.77
C ASN A 56 9.75 2.17 1.22
N LYS A 57 10.95 1.93 0.70
CA LYS A 57 12.08 2.86 0.86
C LYS A 57 12.18 3.72 -0.39
N SER A 58 12.07 5.03 -0.21
CA SER A 58 12.14 6.00 -1.29
C SER A 58 13.07 7.15 -0.92
N ASN A 59 13.70 7.76 -1.92
CA ASN A 59 14.36 9.07 -1.77
C ASN A 59 13.35 10.24 -1.70
N SER A 60 12.04 9.96 -1.80
CA SER A 60 10.97 10.92 -1.55
C SER A 60 10.29 10.67 -0.21
N TYR A 61 10.12 11.72 0.60
CA TYR A 61 9.54 11.64 1.94
C TYR A 61 8.14 11.01 1.97
N TRP A 62 7.21 11.46 1.11
CA TRP A 62 5.84 10.91 1.08
C TRP A 62 5.77 9.44 0.67
N TYR A 63 6.81 8.94 -0.01
CA TYR A 63 6.87 7.56 -0.48
C TYR A 63 7.79 6.70 0.39
N ASN A 64 8.41 7.25 1.44
CA ASN A 64 9.22 6.47 2.38
C ASN A 64 8.37 6.08 3.60
N TYR A 65 7.80 4.87 3.61
CA TYR A 65 6.86 4.46 4.64
C TYR A 65 6.93 2.96 4.97
N ASN A 66 6.50 2.64 6.20
CA ASN A 66 6.19 1.29 6.65
C ASN A 66 4.71 1.26 7.06
N SER A 67 3.93 0.40 6.44
CA SER A 67 2.50 0.25 6.74
C SER A 67 2.15 -1.20 7.02
N ASN A 68 1.32 -1.42 8.04
CA ASN A 68 0.72 -2.71 8.33
C ASN A 68 -0.79 -2.59 8.17
N GLN A 69 -1.41 -3.57 7.53
CA GLN A 69 -2.85 -3.61 7.29
C GLN A 69 -3.40 -4.97 7.70
N LEU A 70 -4.45 -4.96 8.52
CA LEU A 70 -5.25 -6.14 8.86
C LEU A 70 -6.63 -5.98 8.21
N ASN A 71 -7.05 -6.96 7.41
CA ASN A 71 -8.36 -6.97 6.79
C ASN A 71 -9.14 -8.20 7.22
N LEU A 72 -10.38 -7.99 7.65
CA LEU A 72 -11.38 -9.02 7.84
C LEU A 72 -12.43 -8.87 6.74
N ASN A 73 -12.60 -9.89 5.93
CA ASN A 73 -13.58 -9.92 4.85
C ASN A 73 -14.63 -10.99 5.15
N PHE A 74 -15.88 -10.63 4.90
CA PHE A 74 -17.02 -11.53 4.93
C PHE A 74 -17.69 -11.47 3.57
N ASP A 75 -17.69 -12.59 2.86
CA ASP A 75 -18.32 -12.72 1.55
C ASP A 75 -19.48 -13.73 1.65
N TYR A 76 -20.63 -13.38 1.10
CA TYR A 76 -21.80 -14.25 1.00
C TYR A 76 -22.17 -14.41 -0.47
N GLN A 77 -22.30 -15.65 -0.92
CA GLN A 77 -22.72 -15.97 -2.28
C GLN A 77 -23.94 -16.91 -2.25
N PHE A 78 -24.96 -16.53 -3.01
CA PHE A 78 -26.24 -17.22 -3.19
C PHE A 78 -26.33 -17.95 -4.53
#